data_AF-A0AAP6BL59-F1
#
_entry.id   AF-A0AAP6BL59-F1
#
_cell.length_a   1.000
_cell.length_b   1.000
_cell.length_c   1.000
_cell.angle_alpha   90.00
_cell.angle_beta   90.00
_cell.angle_gamma   90.00
#
_symmetry.space_group_name_H-M   'P 1'
#
loop_
_entity.id
_entity.type
_entity.pdbx_description
1 polymer ?
#
loop_
_entity_poly.entity_id
_entity_poly.type
_entity_poly.pdbx_seq_one_letter_code
_entity_poly.pdbx_strand_id
1 'polypeptide(L)'
;MRRHRRRRRPEGQVPHGFVVLKAGISRDATEVEVELVQLVRTCIGAVAALKDIAVVAALPKTRSGKTMRGIADGRDKPIPSTVGNPGVIETLRPVLRRDRHTP
;
A
#
# COMPACT_ATOMS: atom_id res chain seq x y z
N MET A 1 38.79 -12.93 20.51
CA MET A 1 38.46 -11.91 19.49
C MET A 1 37.13 -12.26 18.83
N ARG A 2 35.99 -11.83 19.39
CA ARG A 2 34.65 -12.12 18.82
C ARG A 2 34.29 -11.02 17.82
N ARG A 3 34.27 -11.35 16.51
CA ARG A 3 33.78 -10.43 15.48
C ARG A 3 32.29 -10.22 15.70
N HIS A 4 31.91 -9.07 16.26
CA HIS A 4 30.54 -8.58 16.21
C HIS A 4 30.15 -8.40 14.74
N ARG A 5 29.46 -9.40 14.16
CA ARG A 5 28.69 -9.21 12.94
C ARG A 5 27.61 -8.18 13.28
N ARG A 6 27.85 -6.92 12.92
CA ARG A 6 26.79 -5.91 12.86
C ARG A 6 25.71 -6.49 11.96
N ARG A 7 24.56 -6.86 12.51
CA ARG A 7 23.38 -7.21 11.71
C ARG A 7 23.10 -5.98 10.85
N ARG A 8 23.36 -6.07 9.53
CA ARG A 8 22.90 -5.05 8.59
C ARG A 8 21.38 -5.00 8.76
N ARG A 9 20.85 -3.90 9.32
CA ARG A 9 19.44 -3.57 9.17
C ARG A 9 19.21 -3.46 7.66
N PRO A 10 18.24 -4.17 7.07
CA PRO A 10 17.86 -3.85 5.71
C PRO A 10 17.36 -2.41 5.72
N GLU A 11 18.08 -1.52 5.04
CA GLU A 11 17.55 -0.23 4.62
C GLU A 11 16.56 -0.53 3.48
N GLY A 12 15.42 -1.12 3.85
CA GLY A 12 14.44 -1.68 2.93
C GLY A 12 13.14 -0.90 2.96
N GLN A 13 12.59 -0.63 1.78
CA GLN A 13 11.18 -0.25 1.67
C GLN A 13 10.34 -1.51 1.91
N VAL A 14 9.29 -1.39 2.73
CA VAL A 14 8.31 -2.47 2.92
C VAL A 14 7.15 -2.20 1.95
N PRO A 15 6.75 -3.17 1.10
CA PRO A 15 5.60 -3.01 0.24
C PRO A 15 4.32 -2.81 1.06
N HIS A 16 3.51 -1.83 0.66
CA HIS A 16 2.16 -1.61 1.18
C HIS A 16 1.17 -1.74 0.01
N GLY A 17 0.14 -2.57 0.17
CA GLY A 17 -0.84 -2.85 -0.87
C GLY A 17 -2.12 -2.03 -0.72
N PHE A 18 -2.75 -1.70 -1.84
CA PHE A 18 -4.10 -1.11 -1.87
C PHE A 18 -4.96 -1.86 -2.87
N VAL A 19 -6.18 -2.20 -2.47
CA VAL A 19 -7.14 -2.89 -3.34
C VAL A 19 -8.49 -2.22 -3.31
N VAL A 20 -9.16 -2.25 -4.47
CA VAL A 20 -10.54 -1.80 -4.63
C VAL A 20 -11.35 -3.05 -5.00
N LEU A 21 -12.36 -3.37 -4.20
CA LEU A 21 -13.24 -4.49 -4.48
C LEU A 21 -14.20 -4.15 -5.61
N LYS A 22 -14.62 -5.18 -6.35
CA LYS A 22 -15.68 -5.03 -7.35
C LYS A 22 -16.99 -4.62 -6.66
N ALA A 23 -17.80 -3.81 -7.34
CA ALA A 23 -19.11 -3.41 -6.84
C ALA A 23 -19.98 -4.62 -6.50
N GLY A 24 -20.76 -4.51 -5.41
CA GLY A 24 -21.65 -5.56 -4.92
C GLY A 24 -21.00 -6.64 -4.06
N ILE A 25 -19.68 -6.57 -3.82
CA ILE A 25 -19.01 -7.48 -2.89
C ILE A 25 -19.08 -6.88 -1.48
N SER A 26 -19.72 -7.62 -0.56
CA SER A 26 -19.70 -7.33 0.88
C SER A 26 -18.88 -8.42 1.56
N ARG A 27 -17.58 -8.17 1.69
CA ARG A 27 -16.63 -9.01 2.41
C ARG A 27 -15.96 -8.18 3.50
N ASP A 28 -15.59 -8.82 4.59
CA ASP A 28 -14.83 -8.16 5.64
C ASP A 28 -13.44 -7.76 5.10
N ALA A 29 -13.01 -6.54 5.43
CA ALA A 29 -11.76 -6.00 4.92
C ALA A 29 -10.53 -6.73 5.48
N THR A 30 -10.62 -7.23 6.72
CA THR A 30 -9.56 -7.96 7.41
C THR A 30 -9.38 -9.35 6.80
N GLU A 31 -10.49 -10.02 6.49
CA GLU A 31 -10.46 -11.31 5.79
C GLU A 31 -9.79 -11.17 4.41
N VAL A 32 -10.20 -10.17 3.63
CA VAL A 32 -9.60 -9.88 2.31
C VAL A 32 -8.12 -9.56 2.42
N GLU A 33 -7.70 -8.76 3.41
CA GLU A 33 -6.30 -8.45 3.65
C GLU A 33 -5.47 -9.72 3.89
N VAL A 34 -5.93 -10.59 4.80
CA VAL A 34 -5.23 -11.84 5.14
C VAL A 34 -5.13 -12.76 3.92
N GLU A 35 -6.22 -12.96 3.20
CA GLU A 35 -6.25 -13.81 1.99
C GLU A 35 -5.27 -13.31 0.94
N LEU A 36 -5.24 -12.00 0.67
CA LEU A 36 -4.39 -11.42 -0.36
C LEU A 36 -2.91 -11.41 0.03
N VAL A 37 -2.57 -11.13 1.30
CA VAL A 37 -1.18 -11.22 1.78
C VAL A 37 -0.68 -12.66 1.68
N GLN A 38 -1.51 -13.63 2.06
CA GLN A 38 -1.17 -15.05 1.91
C GLN A 38 -1.00 -15.42 0.44
N LEU A 39 -1.91 -14.99 -0.43
CA LEU A 39 -1.84 -15.25 -1.87
C LEU A 39 -0.53 -14.73 -2.47
N VAL A 40 -0.16 -13.49 -2.16
CA VAL A 40 1.10 -12.90 -2.65
C VAL A 40 2.32 -13.70 -2.15
N ARG A 41 2.32 -14.14 -0.88
CA ARG A 41 3.40 -14.98 -0.33
C ARG A 41 3.47 -16.33 -1.02
N THR A 42 2.34 -16.94 -1.34
CA THR A 42 2.28 -18.21 -2.07
C THR A 42 2.77 -18.05 -3.51
N CYS A 43 2.38 -16.98 -4.20
CA CYS A 43 2.72 -16.79 -5.62
C CYS A 43 4.15 -16.28 -5.85
N ILE A 44 4.66 -15.39 -4.99
CA ILE A 44 5.98 -14.75 -5.17
C ILE A 44 7.03 -15.37 -4.24
N GLY A 45 6.62 -15.96 -3.12
CA GLY A 45 7.50 -16.54 -2.11
C GLY A 45 7.80 -15.60 -0.94
N ALA A 46 8.54 -16.11 0.05
CA ALA A 46 8.85 -15.42 1.30
C ALA A 46 9.63 -14.09 1.12
N VAL A 47 10.23 -13.87 -0.04
CA VAL A 47 10.91 -12.62 -0.40
C VAL A 47 9.96 -11.43 -0.56
N ALA A 48 8.65 -11.67 -0.79
CA ALA A 48 7.70 -10.64 -1.18
C ALA A 48 7.48 -9.55 -0.13
N ALA A 49 7.92 -9.73 1.13
CA ALA A 49 7.91 -8.77 2.24
C ALA A 49 6.62 -7.95 2.47
N LEU A 50 5.53 -8.25 1.76
CA LEU A 50 4.22 -7.61 1.86
C LEU A 50 3.63 -8.01 3.21
N LYS A 51 3.31 -6.99 4.01
CA LYS A 51 2.80 -7.17 5.37
C LYS A 51 1.32 -6.89 5.46
N ASP A 52 0.86 -5.90 4.71
CA ASP A 52 -0.48 -5.35 4.84
C ASP A 52 -1.04 -4.88 3.49
N ILE A 53 -2.37 -4.93 3.40
CA ILE A 53 -3.15 -4.50 2.24
C ILE A 53 -4.36 -3.74 2.76
N ALA A 54 -4.50 -2.48 2.36
CA ALA A 54 -5.68 -1.71 2.68
C ALA A 54 -6.75 -1.86 1.59
N VAL A 55 -7.96 -2.27 1.99
CA VAL A 55 -9.16 -2.17 1.15
C VAL A 55 -9.61 -0.72 1.14
N VAL A 56 -9.67 -0.11 -0.04
CA VAL A 56 -10.02 1.30 -0.22
C VAL A 56 -11.17 1.45 -1.22
N ALA A 57 -11.94 2.53 -1.07
CA ALA A 57 -13.06 2.81 -1.97
C ALA A 57 -12.61 3.15 -3.40
N ALA A 58 -11.43 3.78 -3.55
CA ALA A 58 -10.87 4.15 -4.84
C ALA A 58 -9.35 4.38 -4.73
N LEU A 59 -8.65 4.37 -5.87
CA LEU A 59 -7.24 4.73 -5.98
C LEU A 59 -7.07 6.16 -6.52
N PRO A 60 -5.98 6.86 -6.17
CA PRO A 60 -5.73 8.20 -6.68
C PRO A 60 -5.33 8.08 -8.15
N LYS A 61 -6.22 8.51 -9.05
CA LYS A 61 -6.04 8.38 -10.50
C LYS A 61 -6.16 9.71 -11.23
N THR A 62 -5.49 9.82 -12.38
CA THR A 62 -5.73 10.89 -13.36
C THR A 62 -7.04 10.67 -14.11
N ARG A 63 -7.52 11.66 -14.87
CA ARG A 63 -8.69 11.53 -15.76
C ARG A 63 -8.55 10.41 -16.80
N SER A 64 -7.32 10.07 -17.17
CA SER A 64 -7.00 8.93 -18.05
C SER A 64 -6.93 7.57 -17.32
N GLY A 65 -7.17 7.53 -16.01
CA GLY A 65 -7.17 6.31 -15.21
C GLY A 65 -5.80 5.87 -14.68
N LYS A 66 -4.71 6.61 -14.98
CA LYS A 66 -3.36 6.26 -14.48
C LYS A 66 -3.27 6.49 -12.98
N THR A 67 -2.81 5.48 -12.25
CA THR A 67 -2.56 5.60 -10.80
C THR A 67 -1.42 6.57 -10.51
N MET A 68 -1.69 7.53 -9.61
CA MET A 68 -0.72 8.51 -9.13
C MET A 68 0.12 7.90 -8.01
N ARG A 69 1.03 6.97 -8.37
CA ARG A 69 1.83 6.18 -7.42
C ARG A 69 2.57 7.02 -6.39
N GLY A 70 3.13 8.18 -6.76
CA GLY A 70 3.82 9.04 -5.79
C GLY A 70 2.92 9.55 -4.66
N ILE A 71 1.64 9.81 -4.93
CA ILE A 71 0.65 10.16 -3.90
C ILE A 71 0.25 8.90 -3.12
N ALA A 72 0.09 7.76 -3.79
CA ALA A 72 -0.19 6.47 -3.14
C ALA A 72 0.95 5.99 -2.22
N ASP A 73 2.19 6.43 -2.47
CA ASP A 73 3.35 6.21 -1.59
C ASP A 73 3.34 7.15 -0.36
N GLY A 74 2.31 7.99 -0.20
CA GLY A 74 2.20 8.97 0.87
C GLY A 74 3.14 10.18 0.72
N ARG A 75 3.78 10.38 -0.44
CA ARG A 75 4.65 11.54 -0.67
C ARG A 75 3.81 12.80 -0.79
N ASP A 76 4.29 13.87 -0.16
CA ASP A 76 3.68 15.18 -0.29
C ASP A 76 3.97 15.72 -1.71
N LYS A 77 2.98 15.56 -2.59
CA LYS A 77 3.04 16.01 -3.98
C LYS A 77 1.84 16.90 -4.26
N PRO A 78 2.03 18.01 -4.99
CA PRO A 78 0.91 18.84 -5.40
C PRO A 78 -0.06 18.03 -6.28
N ILE A 79 -1.36 18.22 -6.06
CA ILE A 79 -2.39 17.57 -6.85
C ILE A 79 -2.38 18.23 -8.25
N PRO A 80 -2.13 17.47 -9.34
CA PRO A 80 -2.08 18.05 -10.68
C PRO A 80 -3.48 18.34 -11.21
N SER A 81 -3.59 19.24 -12.20
CA SER A 81 -4.86 19.55 -12.88
C SER A 81 -5.50 18.35 -13.60
N THR A 82 -4.71 17.33 -13.90
CA THR A 82 -5.16 16.08 -14.54
C THR A 82 -5.75 15.06 -13.58
N VAL A 83 -5.87 15.39 -12.29
CA VAL A 83 -6.56 14.56 -11.30
C VAL A 83 -7.99 14.25 -11.74
N GLY A 84 -8.40 12.98 -11.59
CA GLY A 84 -9.77 12.55 -11.86
C GLY A 84 -10.73 13.01 -10.77
N ASN A 85 -10.44 12.63 -9.53
CA ASN A 85 -11.21 13.05 -8.35
C ASN A 85 -10.25 13.40 -7.19
N PRO A 86 -10.11 14.70 -6.83
CA PRO A 86 -9.30 15.12 -5.68
C PRO A 86 -9.77 14.55 -4.34
N GLY A 87 -11.08 14.35 -4.16
CA GLY A 87 -11.66 13.83 -2.92
C GLY A 87 -11.17 12.42 -2.57
N VAL A 88 -10.82 11.60 -3.57
CA VAL A 88 -10.21 10.28 -3.34
C VAL A 88 -8.86 10.42 -2.62
N ILE A 89 -8.07 11.45 -2.95
CA ILE A 89 -6.77 11.67 -2.33
C ILE A 89 -6.98 12.04 -0.86
N GLU A 90 -7.92 12.94 -0.56
CA GLU A 90 -8.24 13.35 0.81
C GLU A 90 -8.70 12.18 1.68
N THR A 91 -9.61 11.34 1.18
CA THR A 91 -10.08 10.14 1.89
C THR A 91 -8.97 9.12 2.11
N LEU A 92 -7.98 9.04 1.21
CA LEU A 92 -6.88 8.10 1.33
C LEU A 92 -5.79 8.57 2.31
N ARG A 93 -5.65 9.88 2.59
CA ARG A 93 -4.57 10.42 3.46
C ARG A 93 -4.35 9.65 4.78
N PRO A 94 -5.40 9.24 5.54
CA PRO A 94 -5.22 8.49 6.77
C PRO A 94 -4.61 7.09 6.57
N VAL A 95 -4.86 6.47 5.41
CA VAL A 95 -4.39 5.13 5.05
C VAL A 95 -2.98 5.19 4.45
N LEU A 96 -2.70 6.21 3.63
CA LEU A 96 -1.41 6.42 2.96
C LEU A 96 -0.24 6.67 3.91
N ARG A 97 -0.54 7.18 5.11
CA ARG A 97 0.45 7.58 6.12
C ARG A 97 0.58 6.60 7.28
N ARG A 98 -0.02 5.40 7.19
CA ARG A 98 0.14 4.41 8.25
C ARG A 98 1.62 4.18 8.51
N ASP A 99 1.96 4.38 9.78
CA ASP A 99 3.29 4.73 10.22
C ASP A 99 4.32 3.69 9.79
N ARG A 100 5.53 4.17 9.49
CA ARG A 100 6.67 3.33 9.17
C ARG A 100 6.95 2.44 10.37
N HIS A 101 6.48 1.20 10.32
CA HIS A 101 6.95 0.10 11.15
C HIS A 101 7.04 0.44 12.65
N THR A 102 5.93 0.25 13.38
CA THR A 102 6.02 -0.04 14.82
C THR A 102 6.90 -1.29 15.00
N PRO A 103 7.88 -1.27 15.93
CA PRO A 103 9.05 -2.17 15.96
C PRO A 103 8.73 -3.67 15.98
#